data_AF-A0A935Q1A5-F1
#
_entry.id   AF-A0A935Q1A5-F1
#
_cell.length_a   1.000
_cell.length_b   1.000
_cell.length_c   1.000
_cell.angle_alpha   90.00
_cell.angle_beta   90.00
_cell.angle_gamma   90.00
#
_symmetry.space_group_name_H-M   'P 1'
#
loop_
_entity.id
_entity.type
_entity.pdbx_description
1 polymer ?
#
loop_
_entity_poly.entity_id
_entity_poly.type
_entity_poly.pdbx_seq_one_letter_code
_entity_poly.pdbx_strand_id
1 'polypeptide(L)' 'MDRIKALVFDVFGTLVDWRTSSARETEASLSPLGISIDWLGFADAWRNQY' A
#
# COMPACT_ATOMS: atom_id res chain seq x y z
N MET A 1 1.01 -28.91 -27.69
CA MET A 1 1.41 -27.90 -26.68
C MET A 1 0.20 -27.58 -25.85
N ASP A 2 0.27 -27.80 -24.54
CA ASP A 2 -0.78 -27.32 -23.65
C ASP A 2 -0.77 -25.78 -23.64
N ARG A 3 -1.91 -25.19 -23.99
CA ARG A 3 -2.11 -23.75 -23.91
C ARG A 3 -2.27 -23.36 -22.45
N ILE A 4 -1.61 -22.28 -22.03
CA ILE A 4 -1.76 -21.70 -20.68
C ILE A 4 -3.25 -21.53 -20.38
N LYS A 5 -3.70 -22.06 -19.24
CA LYS A 5 -5.11 -22.08 -18.82
C LYS A 5 -5.46 -20.95 -17.86
N ALA A 6 -4.50 -20.48 -17.09
CA ALA A 6 -4.68 -19.40 -16.11
C ALA A 6 -3.36 -18.67 -15.86
N LEU A 7 -3.47 -17.39 -15.54
CA LEU A 7 -2.40 -16.56 -14.99
C LEU A 7 -2.96 -15.95 -13.70
N VAL A 8 -2.30 -16.23 -12.58
CA VAL A 8 -2.69 -15.74 -11.26
C VAL A 8 -1.57 -14.84 -10.76
N PHE A 9 -1.95 -13.69 -10.23
CA PHE A 9 -1.03 -12.67 -9.76
C PHE A 9 -1.27 -12.40 -8.29
N ASP A 10 -0.16 -12.28 -7.56
CA ASP A 10 -0.17 -11.53 -6.31
C ASP A 10 -0.64 -10.08 -6.57
N VAL A 11 -1.17 -9.41 -5.54
CA VAL A 11 -1.83 -8.10 -5.70
C VAL A 11 -0.96 -6.97 -5.16
N PHE A 12 -0.62 -6.98 -3.87
CA PHE A 12 0.07 -5.87 -3.23
C PHE A 12 1.55 -5.85 -3.57
N GLY A 13 1.99 -4.81 -4.30
CA GLY A 13 3.37 -4.68 -4.77
C GLY A 13 3.60 -5.31 -6.15
N THR A 14 2.79 -6.30 -6.53
CA THR A 14 2.80 -6.87 -7.88
C THR A 14 1.89 -6.09 -8.84
N LEU A 15 0.64 -5.81 -8.44
CA LEU A 15 -0.34 -5.09 -9.27
C LEU A 15 -0.63 -3.67 -8.79
N VAL A 16 -0.48 -3.40 -7.49
CA VAL A 16 -0.80 -2.09 -6.91
C VAL A 16 0.34 -1.54 -6.07
N ASP A 17 0.56 -0.22 -6.18
CA ASP A 17 1.40 0.54 -5.25
C ASP A 17 0.63 0.80 -3.96
N TRP A 18 0.75 -0.16 -3.04
CA TRP A 18 0.13 -0.07 -1.72
C TRP A 18 0.80 1.00 -0.84
N ARG A 19 2.12 1.20 -0.98
CA ARG A 19 2.90 2.04 -0.08
C ARG A 19 2.49 3.50 -0.21
N THR A 20 2.49 4.02 -1.43
CA THR A 20 2.14 5.42 -1.68
C THR A 20 0.65 5.68 -1.47
N SER A 21 -0.21 4.71 -1.84
CA SER A 21 -1.66 4.86 -1.66
C SER A 21 -2.06 4.90 -0.18
N SER A 22 -1.48 4.03 0.66
CA SER A 22 -1.71 4.05 2.11
C SER A 22 -1.17 5.32 2.77
N ALA A 23 0.03 5.77 2.40
CA ALA A 23 0.59 7.01 2.93
C ALA A 23 -0.29 8.22 2.60
N ARG A 24 -0.70 8.36 1.34
CA ARG A 24 -1.56 9.45 0.88
C ARG A 24 -2.92 9.47 1.58
N GLU A 25 -3.57 8.31 1.71
CA GLU A 25 -4.89 8.24 2.34
C GLU A 25 -4.82 8.56 3.85
N THR A 26 -3.76 8.07 4.50
CA THR A 26 -3.51 8.36 5.91
C THR A 26 -3.22 9.84 6.13
N GLU A 27 -2.36 10.43 5.30
CA GLU A 27 -2.08 11.87 5.32
C GLU A 27 -3.37 12.68 5.16
N ALA A 28 -4.18 12.38 4.14
CA ALA A 28 -5.43 13.08 3.88
C ALA A 28 -6.42 12.98 5.04
N SER A 29 -6.47 11.83 5.71
CA SER A 29 -7.40 11.57 6.82
C SER A 29 -6.94 12.15 8.15
N LEU A 30 -5.63 12.15 8.43
CA LEU A 30 -5.08 12.48 9.74
C LEU A 30 -4.50 13.90 9.82
N SER A 31 -4.07 14.49 8.70
CA SER A 31 -3.60 15.89 8.68
C SER A 31 -4.66 16.88 9.18
N PRO A 32 -5.96 16.75 8.85
CA PRO A 32 -7.01 17.63 9.39
C PRO A 32 -7.17 17.55 10.92
N LEU A 33 -6.69 16.47 11.54
CA LEU A 33 -6.68 16.28 12.99
C LEU A 33 -5.43 16.90 13.65
N GLY A 34 -4.58 17.58 12.89
CA GLY A 34 -3.34 18.18 13.35
C GLY A 34 -2.17 17.19 13.49
N ILE A 35 -2.31 15.97 12.98
CA ILE A 35 -1.22 14.98 12.99
C ILE A 35 -0.29 15.27 11.82
N SER A 36 1.01 15.39 12.11
CA SER A 36 2.07 15.57 11.11
C SER A 36 3.22 14.62 11.41
N ILE A 37 3.37 13.60 10.57
CA ILE A 37 4.39 12.54 10.69
C ILE A 37 4.96 12.21 9.30
N ASP A 38 6.02 11.40 9.24
CA ASP A 38 6.45 10.78 7.99
C ASP A 38 5.43 9.72 7.56
N TRP A 39 4.59 10.07 6.58
CA TRP A 39 3.50 9.21 6.09
C TRP A 39 3.99 7.96 5.36
N LEU A 40 5.13 8.07 4.68
CA LEU A 40 5.77 6.92 4.04
C LEU A 40 6.38 5.99 5.10
N GLY A 41 7.04 6.55 6.10
CA GLY A 41 7.52 5.82 7.27
C GLY A 41 6.38 5.15 8.06
N PHE A 42 5.21 5.79 8.16
CA PHE A 42 4.01 5.18 8.71
C PHE A 42 3.53 3.97 7.89
N ALA A 43 3.44 4.10 6.57
CA ALA A 43 3.02 3.00 5.70
C ALA A 43 3.97 1.80 5.82
N ASP A 44 5.28 2.05 5.90
CA ASP A 44 6.29 1.01 6.11
C ASP A 44 6.14 0.35 7.49
N ALA A 45 5.98 1.15 8.55
CA ALA A 45 5.77 0.65 9.91
C ALA A 45 4.50 -0.19 10.03
N TRP A 46 3.42 0.22 9.36
CA TRP A 46 2.14 -0.50 9.33
C TRP A 46 2.28 -1.84 8.60
N ARG A 47 2.93 -1.86 7.43
CA ARG A 47 3.20 -3.10 6.69
C ARG A 47 4.07 -4.07 7.47
N ASN A 48 5.00 -3.58 8.29
CA ASN A 48 5.82 -4.46 9.13
C ASN A 48 5.05 -5.14 10.27
N GLN A 49 3.80 -4.76 10.53
CA GLN A 49 2.94 -5.48 11.49
C GLN A 49 2.13 -6.61 10.85
N TYR A 50 2.04 -6.71 9.51
CA TYR A 50 1.20 -7.66 8.77
C TYR A 50 1.76 -8.05 7.38
#